data_AF-A0A2E9R0C6-F1
#
_entry.id   AF-A0A2E9R0C6-F1
#
_cell.length_a   1.000
_cell.length_b   1.000
_cell.length_c   1.000
_cell.angle_alpha   90.00
_cell.angle_beta   90.00
_cell.angle_gamma   90.00
#
_symmetry.space_group_name_H-M   'P 1'
#
loop_
_entity.id
_entity.type
_entity.pdbx_description
1 polymer ?
#
loop_
_entity_poly.entity_id
_entity_poly.type
_entity_poly.pdbx_seq_one_letter_code
_entity_poly.pdbx_strand_id
1 'polypeptide(L)'
;MTPTSLTQIASDVPSLQGVLITAMPDCLMFDAYLPSNTTWTPESVASYFGDLVRANREALKSMDNWSSDMQVTIESSESLIILKEVQEQFVIGFIFNLGTPIGMVRLHVQKMLRNIEQMLASFQADPEEAPRAVRIIDYLQRYAPDPHASLMRLALKTGIPIDSLNEPHLLSEEYLDSIEVAVQEILGLSELHI
;
A
#
# COMPACT_ATOMS: atom_id res chain seq x y z
N MET A 1 -23.84 7.47 -3.65
CA MET A 1 -23.62 6.25 -4.46
C MET A 1 -23.23 5.14 -3.49
N THR A 2 -23.88 3.98 -3.55
CA THR A 2 -23.51 2.83 -2.70
C THR A 2 -22.10 2.37 -3.07
N PRO A 3 -21.19 2.15 -2.10
CA PRO A 3 -19.84 1.67 -2.40
C PRO A 3 -19.94 0.34 -3.14
N THR A 4 -19.32 0.27 -4.32
CA THR A 4 -19.27 -0.95 -5.12
C THR A 4 -18.40 -1.96 -4.37
N SER A 5 -18.94 -3.14 -4.06
CA SER A 5 -18.19 -4.14 -3.30
C SER A 5 -17.18 -4.88 -4.17
N LEU A 6 -16.09 -5.37 -3.58
CA LEU A 6 -15.06 -6.14 -4.30
C LEU A 6 -15.65 -7.33 -5.07
N THR A 7 -16.65 -8.00 -4.47
CA THR A 7 -17.42 -9.08 -5.11
C THR A 7 -18.11 -8.64 -6.40
N GLN A 8 -18.71 -7.45 -6.44
CA GLN A 8 -19.36 -6.91 -7.65
C GLN A 8 -18.34 -6.57 -8.75
N ILE A 9 -17.14 -6.12 -8.37
CA ILE A 9 -16.08 -5.79 -9.32
C ILE A 9 -15.52 -7.07 -9.95
N ALA A 10 -15.40 -8.14 -9.16
CA ALA A 10 -14.70 -9.36 -9.53
C ALA A 10 -15.60 -10.44 -10.16
N SER A 11 -16.91 -10.44 -9.91
CA SER A 11 -17.83 -11.54 -10.30
C SER A 11 -17.89 -11.81 -11.80
N ASP A 12 -17.69 -10.78 -12.63
CA ASP A 12 -17.92 -10.86 -14.08
C ASP A 12 -16.62 -11.06 -14.87
N VAL A 13 -15.50 -11.30 -14.18
CA VAL A 13 -14.19 -11.48 -14.83
C VAL A 13 -13.96 -12.97 -15.10
N PRO A 14 -13.91 -13.39 -16.38
CA PRO A 14 -13.64 -14.77 -16.72
C PRO A 14 -12.29 -15.21 -16.16
N SER A 15 -12.20 -16.46 -15.72
CA SER A 15 -10.95 -17.09 -15.27
C SER A 15 -10.30 -16.50 -14.01
N LEU A 16 -10.90 -15.50 -13.39
CA LEU A 16 -10.46 -14.97 -12.11
C LEU A 16 -10.75 -15.99 -11.00
N GLN A 17 -9.71 -16.41 -10.30
CA GLN A 17 -9.76 -17.33 -9.18
C GLN A 17 -9.75 -16.61 -7.83
N GLY A 18 -9.36 -15.33 -7.81
CA GLY A 18 -9.47 -14.53 -6.61
C GLY A 18 -8.84 -13.15 -6.76
N VAL A 19 -9.23 -12.25 -5.86
CA VAL A 19 -8.61 -10.95 -5.64
C VAL A 19 -8.35 -10.80 -4.15
N LEU A 20 -7.14 -10.42 -3.78
CA LEU A 20 -6.79 -10.10 -2.40
C LEU A 20 -6.32 -8.66 -2.32
N ILE A 21 -6.83 -7.92 -1.35
CA ILE A 21 -6.33 -6.61 -0.98
C ILE A 21 -5.60 -6.76 0.35
N THR A 22 -4.33 -6.40 0.35
CA THR A 22 -3.44 -6.43 1.51
C THR A 22 -3.14 -5.01 1.92
N ALA A 23 -3.36 -4.67 3.19
CA ALA A 23 -2.93 -3.41 3.77
C ALA A 23 -1.43 -3.45 4.09
N MET A 24 -0.74 -2.38 3.73
CA MET A 24 0.67 -2.13 4.02
C MET A 24 0.77 -1.10 5.15
N PRO A 25 1.84 -1.12 5.99
CA PRO A 25 3.03 -1.97 5.87
C PRO A 25 2.93 -3.34 6.57
N ASP A 26 1.88 -3.59 7.33
CA ASP A 26 1.77 -4.76 8.22
C ASP A 26 1.42 -6.07 7.48
N CYS A 27 1.21 -5.98 6.16
CA CYS A 27 0.85 -7.10 5.27
C CYS A 27 -0.40 -7.86 5.76
N LEU A 28 -1.39 -7.14 6.30
CA LEU A 28 -2.65 -7.70 6.79
C LEU A 28 -3.68 -7.76 5.66
N MET A 29 -4.52 -8.79 5.66
CA MET A 29 -5.62 -8.86 4.71
C MET A 29 -6.67 -7.78 5.02
N PHE A 30 -6.96 -6.94 4.03
CA PHE A 30 -7.97 -5.89 4.10
C PHE A 30 -9.32 -6.38 3.59
N ASP A 31 -9.34 -6.97 2.40
CA ASP A 31 -10.53 -7.55 1.77
C ASP A 31 -10.13 -8.63 0.78
N ALA A 32 -11.04 -9.57 0.49
CA ALA A 32 -10.78 -10.63 -0.47
C ALA A 32 -12.06 -11.06 -1.20
N TYR A 33 -11.93 -11.23 -2.51
CA TYR A 33 -12.89 -11.97 -3.32
C TYR A 33 -12.33 -13.36 -3.60
N LEU A 34 -13.06 -14.38 -3.18
CA LEU A 34 -12.70 -15.78 -3.36
C LEU A 34 -13.94 -16.57 -3.77
N PRO A 35 -13.86 -17.34 -4.87
CA PRO A 35 -14.88 -18.33 -5.19
C PRO A 35 -14.96 -19.39 -4.08
N SER A 36 -16.14 -19.98 -3.89
CA SER A 36 -16.47 -20.87 -2.77
C SER A 36 -15.64 -22.16 -2.67
N ASN A 37 -14.75 -22.44 -3.62
CA ASN A 37 -13.95 -23.67 -3.73
C ASN A 37 -12.44 -23.45 -3.44
N THR A 38 -12.07 -22.35 -2.79
CA THR A 38 -10.67 -22.02 -2.53
C THR A 38 -10.10 -22.84 -1.36
N THR A 39 -8.90 -23.41 -1.54
CA THR A 39 -8.24 -24.31 -0.56
C THR A 39 -7.13 -23.64 0.27
N TRP A 40 -6.73 -22.43 -0.10
CA TRP A 40 -5.64 -21.70 0.55
C TRP A 40 -6.17 -20.60 1.49
N THR A 41 -5.39 -20.27 2.52
CA THR A 41 -5.72 -19.26 3.53
C THR A 41 -5.38 -17.86 3.02
N PRO A 42 -6.39 -17.00 2.80
CA PRO A 42 -6.20 -15.67 2.20
C PRO A 42 -5.24 -14.78 2.99
N GLU A 43 -5.27 -14.87 4.32
CA GLU A 43 -4.43 -14.11 5.23
C GLU A 43 -2.95 -14.45 5.04
N SER A 44 -2.62 -15.73 4.87
CA SER A 44 -1.25 -16.17 4.62
C SER A 44 -0.77 -15.69 3.25
N VAL A 45 -1.63 -15.74 2.24
CA VAL A 45 -1.29 -15.29 0.88
C VAL A 45 -1.08 -13.77 0.84
N ALA A 46 -1.94 -13.01 1.50
CA ALA A 46 -1.83 -11.55 1.63
C ALA A 46 -0.48 -11.14 2.23
N SER A 47 -0.05 -11.82 3.31
CA SER A 47 1.26 -11.58 3.94
C SER A 47 2.41 -11.72 2.95
N TYR A 48 2.46 -12.84 2.19
CA TYR A 48 3.49 -13.06 1.19
C TYR A 48 3.42 -12.09 -0.01
N PHE A 49 2.23 -11.65 -0.41
CA PHE A 49 2.07 -10.66 -1.48
C PHE A 49 2.66 -9.32 -1.09
N GLY A 50 2.42 -8.86 0.14
CA GLY A 50 3.04 -7.64 0.67
C GLY A 50 4.56 -7.71 0.67
N ASP A 51 5.13 -8.84 1.11
CA ASP A 51 6.57 -9.07 1.10
C ASP A 51 7.18 -9.05 -0.31
N LEU A 52 6.52 -9.68 -1.28
CA LEU A 52 6.99 -9.72 -2.67
C LEU A 52 6.98 -8.34 -3.32
N VAL A 53 5.92 -7.55 -3.11
CA VAL A 53 5.87 -6.18 -3.64
C VAL A 53 6.91 -5.30 -2.99
N ARG A 54 7.10 -5.40 -1.66
CA ARG A 54 8.15 -4.67 -0.94
C ARG A 54 9.54 -5.01 -1.47
N ALA A 55 9.85 -6.30 -1.62
CA ALA A 55 11.14 -6.73 -2.18
C ALA A 55 11.33 -6.22 -3.62
N ASN A 56 10.29 -6.26 -4.45
CA ASN A 56 10.33 -5.73 -5.82
C ASN A 56 10.52 -4.21 -5.84
N ARG A 57 9.89 -3.47 -4.92
CA ARG A 57 10.03 -2.01 -4.76
C ARG A 57 11.49 -1.64 -4.52
N GLU A 58 12.10 -2.27 -3.51
CA GLU A 58 13.48 -1.96 -3.12
C GLU A 58 14.48 -2.39 -4.21
N ALA A 59 14.22 -3.50 -4.89
CA ALA A 59 15.01 -3.91 -6.06
C ALA A 59 14.95 -2.84 -7.18
N LEU A 60 13.76 -2.37 -7.55
CA LEU A 60 13.58 -1.37 -8.59
C LEU A 60 14.18 0.00 -8.20
N LYS A 61 14.04 0.40 -6.93
CA LYS A 61 14.69 1.61 -6.40
C LYS A 61 16.20 1.53 -6.48
N SER A 62 16.80 0.38 -6.16
CA SER A 62 18.26 0.18 -6.24
C SER A 62 18.83 0.31 -7.66
N MET A 63 17.96 0.20 -8.68
CA MET A 63 18.31 0.31 -10.10
C MET A 63 17.87 1.66 -10.72
N ASP A 64 17.40 2.62 -9.91
CA ASP A 64 16.82 3.90 -10.35
C ASP A 64 15.68 3.75 -11.37
N ASN A 65 14.96 2.62 -11.33
CA ASN A 65 13.89 2.27 -12.27
C ASN A 65 12.52 2.09 -11.58
N TRP A 66 12.38 2.63 -10.37
CA TRP A 66 11.12 2.56 -9.64
C TRP A 66 10.06 3.48 -10.26
N SER A 67 8.82 3.00 -10.29
CA SER A 67 7.64 3.78 -10.68
C SER A 67 6.41 3.28 -9.91
N SER A 68 5.44 4.17 -9.71
CA SER A 68 4.13 3.85 -9.12
C SER A 68 3.32 2.85 -9.93
N ASP A 69 3.63 2.68 -11.22
CA ASP A 69 2.98 1.73 -12.13
C ASP A 69 3.60 0.33 -12.10
N MET A 70 4.54 0.08 -11.18
CA MET A 70 5.21 -1.22 -11.09
C MET A 70 4.21 -2.37 -10.89
N GLN A 71 4.64 -3.56 -11.29
CA GLN A 71 3.87 -4.78 -11.10
C GLN A 71 4.79 -5.96 -10.92
N VAL A 72 4.33 -6.94 -10.16
CA VAL A 72 4.94 -8.27 -10.12
C VAL A 72 4.02 -9.23 -10.85
N THR A 73 4.61 -10.06 -11.70
CA THR A 73 3.89 -11.14 -12.40
C THR A 73 4.53 -12.45 -12.03
N ILE A 74 3.73 -13.37 -11.48
CA ILE A 74 4.17 -14.69 -11.04
C ILE A 74 3.36 -15.70 -11.84
N GLU A 75 4.06 -16.60 -12.51
CA GLU A 75 3.45 -17.63 -13.35
C GLU A 75 3.83 -19.01 -12.80
N SER A 76 2.83 -19.86 -12.63
CA SER A 76 3.00 -21.27 -12.28
C SER A 76 2.38 -22.15 -13.37
N SER A 77 2.43 -23.48 -13.20
CA SER A 77 1.76 -24.39 -14.13
C SER A 77 0.23 -24.29 -14.12
N GLU A 78 -0.36 -23.68 -13.08
CA GLU A 78 -1.82 -23.67 -12.88
C GLU A 78 -2.41 -22.27 -12.81
N SER A 79 -1.61 -21.28 -12.43
CA SER A 79 -2.07 -19.94 -12.13
C SER A 79 -1.12 -18.85 -12.62
N LEU A 80 -1.72 -17.70 -12.89
CA LEU A 80 -1.05 -16.46 -13.19
C LEU A 80 -1.48 -15.42 -12.16
N ILE A 81 -0.51 -14.89 -11.42
CA ILE A 81 -0.74 -13.91 -10.36
C ILE A 81 -0.15 -12.58 -10.79
N ILE A 82 -0.95 -11.52 -10.68
CA ILE A 82 -0.51 -10.14 -10.89
C ILE A 82 -0.63 -9.41 -9.57
N LEU A 83 0.49 -8.88 -9.06
CA LEU A 83 0.50 -8.02 -7.89
C LEU A 83 0.67 -6.56 -8.34
N LYS A 84 -0.17 -5.69 -7.80
CA LYS A 84 -0.14 -4.24 -8.01
C LYS A 84 -0.07 -3.53 -6.68
N GLU A 85 0.87 -2.61 -6.58
CA GLU A 85 0.89 -1.65 -5.49
C GLU A 85 -0.08 -0.51 -5.79
N VAL A 86 -0.85 -0.09 -4.78
CA VAL A 86 -1.79 1.03 -4.89
C VAL A 86 -1.56 1.99 -3.74
N GLN A 87 -1.21 3.23 -4.10
CA GLN A 87 -1.04 4.37 -3.18
C GLN A 87 -0.11 4.07 -1.99
N GLU A 88 0.85 3.15 -2.13
CA GLU A 88 1.78 2.68 -1.09
C GLU A 88 1.14 2.04 0.17
N GLN A 89 -0.19 2.11 0.29
CA GLN A 89 -0.98 1.60 1.41
C GLN A 89 -1.57 0.22 1.14
N PHE A 90 -1.71 -0.16 -0.13
CA PHE A 90 -2.32 -1.43 -0.50
C PHE A 90 -1.51 -2.19 -1.53
N VAL A 91 -1.58 -3.51 -1.42
CA VAL A 91 -1.16 -4.44 -2.46
C VAL A 91 -2.38 -5.24 -2.89
N ILE A 92 -2.67 -5.22 -4.18
CA ILE A 92 -3.75 -5.98 -4.78
C ILE A 92 -3.15 -7.16 -5.55
N GLY A 93 -3.51 -8.37 -5.15
CA GLY A 93 -3.17 -9.59 -5.86
C GLY A 93 -4.36 -10.11 -6.66
N PHE A 94 -4.20 -10.20 -7.98
CA PHE A 94 -5.17 -10.81 -8.88
C PHE A 94 -4.69 -12.19 -9.29
N ILE A 95 -5.52 -13.21 -9.09
CA ILE A 95 -5.18 -14.61 -9.35
C ILE A 95 -6.05 -15.11 -10.48
N PHE A 96 -5.43 -15.54 -11.57
CA PHE A 96 -6.10 -16.09 -12.75
C PHE A 96 -5.67 -17.54 -13.00
N ASN A 97 -6.54 -18.31 -13.65
CA ASN A 97 -6.09 -19.57 -14.25
C ASN A 97 -5.12 -19.31 -15.42
N LEU A 98 -4.25 -20.27 -15.72
CA LEU A 98 -3.26 -20.15 -16.81
C LEU A 98 -3.88 -20.15 -18.22
N GLY A 99 -5.16 -20.54 -18.36
CA GLY A 99 -5.82 -20.66 -19.66
C GLY A 99 -6.13 -19.33 -20.36
N THR A 100 -5.88 -18.21 -19.69
CA THR A 100 -6.22 -16.87 -20.19
C THR A 100 -4.98 -16.17 -20.74
N PRO A 101 -4.99 -15.67 -21.99
CA PRO A 101 -3.84 -14.95 -22.53
C PRO A 101 -3.45 -13.75 -21.67
N ILE A 102 -2.15 -13.57 -21.42
CA ILE A 102 -1.61 -12.50 -20.54
C ILE A 102 -2.11 -11.09 -20.92
N GLY A 103 -2.30 -10.81 -22.21
CA GLY A 103 -2.84 -9.53 -22.68
C GLY A 103 -4.26 -9.28 -22.17
N MET A 104 -5.11 -10.32 -22.15
CA MET A 104 -6.47 -10.24 -21.62
C MET A 104 -6.45 -10.11 -20.10
N VAL A 105 -5.58 -10.86 -19.42
CA VAL A 105 -5.39 -10.72 -17.97
C VAL A 105 -5.02 -9.29 -17.60
N ARG A 106 -4.04 -8.68 -18.29
CA ARG A 106 -3.65 -7.29 -18.05
C ARG A 106 -4.81 -6.31 -18.29
N LEU A 107 -5.62 -6.51 -19.34
CA LEU A 107 -6.80 -5.69 -19.60
C LEU A 107 -7.84 -5.81 -18.48
N HIS A 108 -8.09 -7.02 -17.97
CA HIS A 108 -9.01 -7.23 -16.85
C HIS A 108 -8.48 -6.59 -15.57
N VAL A 109 -7.19 -6.78 -15.26
CA VAL A 109 -6.53 -6.13 -14.13
C VAL A 109 -6.65 -4.62 -14.21
N GLN A 110 -6.35 -3.98 -15.35
CA GLN A 110 -6.46 -2.53 -15.50
C GLN A 110 -7.88 -1.99 -15.35
N LYS A 111 -8.91 -2.78 -15.68
CA LYS A 111 -10.30 -2.39 -15.48
C LYS A 111 -10.72 -2.54 -14.02
N MET A 112 -10.40 -3.67 -13.39
CA MET A 112 -10.70 -3.90 -11.98
C MET A 112 -9.96 -2.92 -11.08
N LEU A 113 -8.69 -2.67 -11.36
CA LEU A 113 -7.83 -1.77 -10.57
C LEU A 113 -8.46 -0.39 -10.42
N ARG A 114 -8.95 0.21 -11.52
CA ARG A 114 -9.62 1.51 -11.48
C ARG A 114 -10.85 1.53 -10.57
N ASN A 115 -11.64 0.46 -10.58
CA ASN A 115 -12.83 0.35 -9.74
C ASN A 115 -12.44 0.11 -8.27
N ILE A 116 -11.40 -0.69 -8.02
CA ILE A 116 -10.91 -0.97 -6.67
C ILE A 116 -10.25 0.28 -6.07
N GLU A 117 -9.49 1.04 -6.85
CA GLU A 117 -8.93 2.33 -6.41
C GLU A 117 -10.02 3.31 -5.97
N GLN A 118 -11.11 3.41 -6.74
CA GLN A 118 -12.27 4.22 -6.35
C GLN A 118 -12.95 3.70 -5.08
N MET A 119 -13.05 2.38 -4.93
CA MET A 119 -13.57 1.75 -3.72
C MET A 119 -12.67 2.07 -2.51
N LEU A 120 -11.35 1.91 -2.63
CA LEU A 120 -10.38 2.16 -1.56
C LEU A 120 -10.31 3.65 -1.20
N ALA A 121 -10.40 4.55 -2.17
CA ALA A 121 -10.47 5.99 -1.93
C ALA A 121 -11.67 6.40 -1.07
N SER A 122 -12.77 5.63 -1.09
CA SER A 122 -13.92 5.88 -0.20
C SER A 122 -13.70 5.43 1.25
N PHE A 123 -12.70 4.56 1.49
CA PHE A 123 -12.28 4.13 2.83
C PHE A 123 -11.14 4.98 3.38
N GLN A 124 -10.42 5.69 2.52
CA GLN A 124 -9.43 6.69 2.93
C GLN A 124 -10.17 7.97 3.33
N ALA A 125 -9.91 8.45 4.55
CA ALA A 125 -10.12 9.87 4.83
C ALA A 125 -9.23 10.67 3.87
N ASP A 126 -9.73 11.78 3.35
CA ASP A 126 -8.98 12.61 2.39
C ASP A 126 -7.58 12.92 2.98
N PRO A 127 -6.47 12.69 2.26
CA PRO A 127 -5.14 13.05 2.75
C PRO A 127 -5.06 14.53 3.17
N GLU A 128 -5.86 15.41 2.53
CA GLU A 128 -5.98 16.81 2.95
C GLU A 128 -6.70 16.99 4.30
N GLU A 129 -7.60 16.09 4.69
CA GLU A 129 -8.30 16.07 5.98
C GLU A 129 -7.50 15.39 7.10
N ALA A 130 -6.45 14.63 6.78
CA ALA A 130 -5.59 14.05 7.80
C ALA A 130 -4.89 15.15 8.63
N PRO A 131 -4.82 15.02 9.97
CA PRO A 131 -4.10 15.98 10.80
C PRO A 131 -2.66 16.15 10.29
N ARG A 132 -2.18 17.39 10.22
CA ARG A 132 -0.87 17.73 9.63
C ARG A 132 0.29 16.89 10.19
N ALA A 133 0.24 16.54 11.48
CA ALA A 133 1.21 15.65 12.12
C ALA A 133 1.29 14.28 11.45
N VAL A 134 0.15 13.70 11.06
CA VAL A 134 0.07 12.42 10.34
C VAL A 134 0.78 12.53 9.00
N ARG A 135 0.50 13.59 8.23
CA ARG A 135 1.15 13.83 6.94
C ARG A 135 2.66 14.00 7.05
N ILE A 136 3.13 14.78 8.04
CA ILE A 136 4.57 15.01 8.26
C ILE A 136 5.29 13.71 8.63
N ILE A 137 4.72 12.90 9.53
CA ILE A 137 5.34 11.65 9.96
C ILE A 137 5.33 10.60 8.83
N ASP A 138 4.23 10.49 8.09
CA ASP A 138 4.14 9.62 6.91
C ASP A 138 5.18 10.03 5.85
N TYR A 139 5.34 11.34 5.59
CA TYR A 139 6.40 11.84 4.70
C TYR A 139 7.80 11.48 5.19
N LEU A 140 8.08 11.65 6.49
CA LEU A 140 9.36 11.22 7.08
C LEU A 140 9.62 9.73 6.83
N GLN A 141 8.63 8.87 7.11
CA GLN A 141 8.80 7.42 6.97
C GLN A 141 9.02 6.99 5.51
N ARG A 142 8.43 7.71 4.55
CA ARG A 142 8.58 7.44 3.11
C ARG A 142 9.96 7.83 2.56
N TYR A 143 10.48 8.98 3.00
CA TYR A 143 11.68 9.58 2.39
C TYR A 143 12.94 9.48 3.27
N ALA A 144 12.83 8.99 4.51
CA ALA A 144 13.98 8.82 5.37
C ALA A 144 14.98 7.81 4.78
N PRO A 145 16.29 8.09 4.85
CA PRO A 145 17.34 7.14 4.44
C PRO A 145 17.30 5.82 5.22
N ASP A 146 16.74 5.83 6.43
CA ASP A 146 16.52 4.66 7.28
C ASP A 146 15.11 4.76 7.89
N PRO A 147 14.09 4.19 7.21
CA PRO A 147 12.70 4.27 7.65
C PRO A 147 12.48 3.69 9.05
N HIS A 148 13.20 2.62 9.40
CA HIS A 148 13.02 1.90 10.66
C HIS A 148 13.56 2.67 11.87
N ALA A 149 14.57 3.54 11.67
CA ALA A 149 15.09 4.40 12.73
C ALA A 149 14.52 5.84 12.70
N SER A 150 13.72 6.18 11.67
CA SER A 150 13.27 7.55 11.43
C SER A 150 12.46 8.13 12.61
N LEU A 151 11.50 7.38 13.15
CA LEU A 151 10.72 7.78 14.32
C LEU A 151 11.55 7.91 15.60
N MET A 152 12.53 7.04 15.80
CA MET A 152 13.44 7.12 16.95
C MET A 152 14.31 8.38 16.86
N ARG A 153 14.82 8.72 15.67
CA ARG A 153 15.58 9.96 15.46
C ARG A 153 14.69 11.19 15.66
N LEU A 154 13.44 11.13 15.20
CA LEU A 154 12.47 12.19 15.43
C LEU A 154 12.21 12.37 16.94
N ALA A 155 11.95 11.29 17.68
CA ALA A 155 11.75 11.30 19.13
C ALA A 155 12.94 11.94 19.87
N LEU A 156 14.17 11.57 19.49
CA LEU A 156 15.38 12.12 20.10
C LEU A 156 15.59 13.61 19.80
N LYS A 157 15.16 14.09 18.61
CA LYS A 157 15.27 15.49 18.23
C LYS A 157 14.19 16.37 18.85
N THR A 158 12.95 15.90 18.90
CA THR A 158 11.81 16.69 19.35
C THR A 158 11.54 16.54 20.86
N GLY A 159 12.09 15.49 21.48
CA GLY A 159 11.78 15.10 22.86
C GLY A 159 10.40 14.45 23.02
N ILE A 160 9.68 14.19 21.92
CA ILE A 160 8.37 13.57 21.95
C ILE A 160 8.54 12.05 22.14
N PRO A 161 7.82 11.42 23.09
CA PRO A 161 7.89 9.98 23.29
C PRO A 161 7.55 9.21 22.00
N ILE A 162 8.27 8.13 21.74
CA ILE A 162 8.07 7.32 20.53
C ILE A 162 6.65 6.75 20.43
N ASP A 163 6.03 6.40 21.57
CA ASP A 163 4.66 5.91 21.62
C ASP A 163 3.66 6.96 21.11
N SER A 164 3.90 8.25 21.42
CA SER A 164 3.08 9.35 20.91
C SER A 164 3.31 9.62 19.42
N LEU A 165 4.52 9.37 18.90
CA LEU A 165 4.82 9.48 17.47
C LEU A 165 4.26 8.31 16.65
N ASN A 166 3.98 7.16 17.29
CA ASN A 166 3.27 6.03 16.67
C ASN A 166 1.76 6.31 16.54
N GLU A 167 1.22 7.25 17.31
CA GLU A 167 -0.18 7.68 17.25
C GLU A 167 -0.30 9.17 16.86
N PRO A 168 0.17 9.58 15.67
CA PRO A 168 0.29 11.00 15.30
C PRO A 168 -1.04 11.76 15.27
N HIS A 169 -2.16 11.05 15.13
CA HIS A 169 -3.50 11.62 15.13
C HIS A 169 -3.92 12.17 16.51
N LEU A 170 -3.23 11.79 17.59
CA LEU A 170 -3.46 12.28 18.94
C LEU A 170 -2.49 13.40 19.36
N LEU A 171 -1.54 13.77 18.51
CA LEU A 171 -0.56 14.80 18.83
C LEU A 171 -1.22 16.19 18.84
N SER A 172 -0.91 16.95 19.89
CA SER A 172 -1.31 18.36 20.00
C SER A 172 -0.64 19.21 18.92
N GLU A 173 -1.35 20.23 18.43
CA GLU A 173 -0.82 21.19 17.44
C GLU A 173 0.45 21.92 17.93
N GLU A 174 0.63 22.04 19.24
CA GLU A 174 1.82 22.68 19.85
C GLU A 174 3.14 21.99 19.47
N TYR A 175 3.09 20.71 19.09
CA TYR A 175 4.27 19.95 18.69
C TYR A 175 4.56 20.02 17.18
N LEU A 176 3.64 20.56 16.37
CA LEU A 176 3.74 20.51 14.91
C LEU A 176 5.00 21.21 14.39
N ASP A 177 5.30 22.41 14.85
CA ASP A 177 6.47 23.18 14.39
C ASP A 177 7.77 22.45 14.74
N SER A 178 7.85 21.86 15.94
CA SER A 178 9.01 21.08 16.39
C SER A 178 9.21 19.83 15.53
N ILE A 179 8.13 19.11 15.22
CA ILE A 179 8.14 17.93 14.36
C ILE A 179 8.57 18.31 12.94
N GLU A 180 7.98 19.36 12.36
CA GLU A 180 8.25 19.80 10.99
C GLU A 180 9.73 20.18 10.80
N VAL A 181 10.27 21.00 11.71
CA VAL A 181 11.71 21.38 11.69
C VAL A 181 12.59 20.15 11.83
N ALA A 182 12.28 19.24 12.76
CA ALA A 182 13.07 18.03 12.95
C ALA A 182 13.05 17.11 11.71
N VAL A 183 11.90 16.99 11.03
CA VAL A 183 11.78 16.21 9.79
C VAL A 183 12.58 16.85 8.65
N GLN A 184 12.51 18.18 8.49
CA GLN A 184 13.33 18.91 7.53
C GLN A 184 14.82 18.67 7.75
N GLU A 185 15.28 18.72 9.00
CA GLU A 185 16.68 18.44 9.35
C GLU A 185 17.08 16.98 9.09
N ILE A 186 16.20 16.02 9.39
CA ILE A 186 16.48 14.59 9.15
C ILE A 186 16.60 14.31 7.64
N LEU A 187 15.75 14.94 6.83
CA LEU A 187 15.71 14.75 5.38
C LEU A 187 16.68 15.67 4.62
N GLY A 188 17.24 16.70 5.28
CA GLY A 188 18.09 17.70 4.65
C GLY A 188 17.33 18.64 3.70
N LEU A 189 16.05 18.90 3.99
CA LEU A 189 15.16 19.73 3.18
C LEU A 189 15.00 21.14 3.77
N SER A 190 14.77 22.13 2.92
CA SER A 190 14.47 23.50 3.34
C SER A 190 13.00 23.69 3.71
N GLU A 191 12.11 22.96 3.03
CA GLU A 191 10.66 22.99 3.24
C GLU A 191 10.09 21.58 2.98
N LEU A 192 8.95 21.25 3.59
CA LEU A 192 8.21 20.03 3.30
C LEU A 192 7.09 20.34 2.30
N HIS A 193 7.01 19.59 1.22
CA HIS A 193 5.92 19.68 0.25
C HIS A 193 4.93 18.53 0.51
N ILE A 194 3.96 18.78 1.39
CA ILE A 194 2.97 17.83 1.95
C ILE A 194 1.59 18.43 2.04
#